data_AF-A0A6C0LAS9-F1
#
_entry.id   AF-A0A6C0LAS9-F1
#
_cell.length_a   1.000
_cell.length_b   1.000
_cell.length_c   1.000
_cell.angle_alpha   90.00
_cell.angle_beta   90.00
_cell.angle_gamma   90.00
#
_symmetry.space_group_name_H-M   'P 1'
#
loop_
_entity.id
_entity.type
_entity.pdbx_description
1 polymer ?
#
loop_
_entity_poly.entity_id
_entity_poly.type
_entity_poly.pdbx_seq_one_letter_code
_entity_poly.pdbx_strand_id
1 'polypeptide(L)'
;MENITKFLLNNIEKSKYECIYIGIGTSARKFTLEEYDDDMNQLYPIFMRTLYKDKQKLLIHFDECFKSNEQREFIELYLKSNEFQLITGGIWYSSKEKCKAIIVSNHLSEDERFDILNKISRTTLKTNAKIIAQEFSGRELLSSFKRFFQQEFSLKEKEILRNNVVWDITYGQNCHCMTPLTKYKPIMKDWTTSKDGTLIYNKDSQNFFNIWSYSNEELINYINYSSEIDKILYEHFYKEFRNIIDTHHVNYRRKLMGGTLLTTTFAYNESSSPNEIMEYIIKELDPMIRILFRMSSMTQIEKDSFTFKLISYKNYDPYKWYKEIINGIKV
;
A
#
# COMPACT_ATOMS: atom_id res chain seq x y z
N MET A 1 -12.69 10.70 -21.36
CA MET A 1 -12.50 9.66 -20.32
C MET A 1 -13.68 8.71 -20.15
N GLU A 2 -14.92 9.19 -20.16
CA GLU A 2 -16.12 8.35 -19.99
C GLU A 2 -16.17 7.13 -20.92
N ASN A 3 -15.78 7.28 -22.19
CA ASN A 3 -15.71 6.20 -23.16
C ASN A 3 -14.69 5.09 -22.78
N ILE A 4 -13.53 5.47 -22.24
CA ILE A 4 -12.49 4.51 -21.82
C ILE A 4 -12.98 3.75 -20.59
N THR A 5 -13.51 4.45 -19.58
CA THR A 5 -14.06 3.79 -18.38
C THR A 5 -15.18 2.83 -18.73
N LYS A 6 -16.14 3.24 -19.58
CA LYS A 6 -17.23 2.38 -20.06
C LYS A 6 -16.70 1.17 -20.82
N PHE A 7 -15.70 1.36 -21.68
CA PHE A 7 -15.05 0.27 -22.40
C PHE A 7 -14.40 -0.75 -21.45
N LEU A 8 -13.66 -0.28 -20.43
CA LEU A 8 -13.01 -1.15 -19.46
C LEU A 8 -14.02 -1.93 -18.63
N LEU A 9 -15.05 -1.26 -18.09
CA LEU A 9 -16.12 -1.91 -17.33
C LEU A 9 -16.84 -2.97 -18.17
N ASN A 10 -17.17 -2.66 -19.42
CA ASN A 10 -17.78 -3.63 -20.33
C ASN A 10 -16.89 -4.87 -20.54
N ASN A 11 -15.57 -4.71 -20.61
CA ASN A 11 -14.65 -5.84 -20.75
C ASN A 11 -14.59 -6.68 -19.48
N ILE A 12 -14.58 -6.03 -18.32
CA ILE A 12 -14.54 -6.67 -17.00
C ILE A 12 -15.83 -7.45 -16.75
N GLU A 13 -17.00 -6.85 -16.97
CA GLU A 13 -18.30 -7.47 -16.66
C GLU A 13 -18.64 -8.64 -17.61
N LYS A 14 -18.18 -8.61 -18.86
CA LYS A 14 -18.44 -9.66 -19.85
C LYS A 14 -17.54 -10.89 -19.69
N SER A 15 -16.48 -10.80 -18.89
CA SER A 15 -15.46 -11.83 -18.78
C SER A 15 -15.31 -12.29 -17.33
N LYS A 16 -15.05 -13.58 -17.12
CA LYS A 16 -14.80 -14.12 -15.77
C LYS A 16 -13.31 -13.99 -15.42
N TYR A 17 -12.83 -12.77 -15.21
CA TYR A 17 -11.48 -12.56 -14.68
C TYR A 17 -11.45 -12.86 -13.19
N GLU A 18 -10.45 -13.61 -12.77
CA GLU A 18 -10.20 -13.92 -11.36
C GLU A 18 -9.27 -12.89 -10.72
N CYS A 19 -8.41 -12.25 -11.53
CA CYS A 19 -7.55 -11.16 -11.09
C CYS A 19 -7.40 -10.09 -12.17
N ILE A 20 -7.48 -8.83 -11.74
CA ILE A 20 -7.33 -7.62 -12.54
C ILE A 20 -6.19 -6.80 -11.94
N TYR A 21 -5.15 -6.60 -12.72
CA TYR A 21 -4.04 -5.71 -12.39
C TYR A 21 -4.18 -4.40 -13.16
N ILE A 22 -3.99 -3.29 -12.47
CA ILE A 22 -4.05 -1.94 -13.04
C ILE A 22 -2.71 -1.26 -12.76
N GLY A 23 -1.88 -1.12 -13.79
CA GLY A 23 -0.61 -0.40 -13.73
C GLY A 23 -0.75 1.03 -14.25
N ILE A 24 -0.37 2.02 -13.45
CA ILE A 24 -0.40 3.44 -13.83
C ILE A 24 1.03 3.97 -13.86
N GLY A 25 1.44 4.57 -14.99
CA GLY A 25 2.82 5.02 -15.20
C GLY A 25 3.79 3.90 -15.54
N THR A 26 3.31 2.85 -16.23
CA THR A 26 4.07 1.60 -16.49
C THR A 26 4.97 1.64 -17.73
N SER A 27 5.39 2.84 -18.14
CA SER A 27 6.38 3.01 -19.21
C SER A 27 7.66 2.22 -18.93
N ALA A 28 8.11 1.50 -19.95
CA ALA A 28 9.35 0.75 -19.86
C ALA A 28 10.53 1.73 -19.74
N ARG A 29 11.41 1.49 -18.77
CA ARG A 29 12.64 2.30 -18.59
C ARG A 29 13.84 1.74 -19.35
N LYS A 30 13.68 0.53 -19.88
CA LYS A 30 14.63 -0.20 -20.71
C LYS A 30 13.88 -0.71 -21.94
N PHE A 31 14.51 -0.63 -23.10
CA PHE A 31 13.88 -0.91 -24.40
C PHE A 31 14.41 -2.18 -25.06
N THR A 32 15.15 -3.00 -24.31
CA THR A 32 15.65 -4.31 -24.76
C THR A 32 15.09 -5.39 -23.83
N LEU A 33 14.83 -6.58 -24.38
CA LEU A 33 14.33 -7.70 -23.58
C LEU A 33 15.38 -8.19 -22.60
N GLU A 34 16.68 -8.07 -22.90
CA GLU A 34 17.75 -8.49 -21.99
C GLU A 34 17.82 -7.61 -20.73
N GLU A 35 17.55 -6.31 -20.85
CA GLU A 35 17.60 -5.37 -19.72
C GLU A 35 16.25 -5.22 -18.99
N TYR A 36 15.15 -5.73 -19.56
CA TYR A 36 13.81 -5.66 -18.97
C TYR A 36 13.49 -6.94 -18.18
N ASP A 37 14.14 -7.06 -17.03
CA ASP A 37 14.00 -8.18 -16.10
C ASP A 37 12.73 -8.10 -15.23
N ASP A 38 12.56 -9.09 -14.35
CA ASP A 38 11.40 -9.19 -13.47
C ASP A 38 11.31 -8.08 -12.40
N ASP A 39 12.43 -7.44 -12.04
CA ASP A 39 12.42 -6.28 -11.15
C ASP A 39 11.77 -5.09 -11.86
N MET A 40 12.12 -4.87 -13.12
CA MET A 40 11.62 -3.74 -13.91
C MET A 40 10.29 -4.01 -14.63
N ASN A 41 9.83 -5.25 -14.62
CA ASN A 41 8.64 -5.67 -15.35
C ASN A 41 7.33 -5.24 -14.67
N GLN A 42 6.93 -4.00 -14.96
CA GLN A 42 5.67 -3.41 -14.51
C GLN A 42 4.49 -3.77 -15.42
N LEU A 43 4.76 -4.25 -16.64
CA LEU A 43 3.73 -4.63 -17.63
C LEU A 43 3.09 -5.99 -17.33
N TYR A 44 3.85 -6.98 -16.86
CA TYR A 44 3.31 -8.26 -16.41
C TYR A 44 4.08 -8.75 -15.18
N PRO A 45 3.74 -8.20 -13.99
CA PRO A 45 4.50 -8.42 -12.77
C PRO A 45 4.62 -9.90 -12.39
N ILE A 46 5.73 -10.29 -11.76
CA ILE A 46 6.00 -11.68 -11.39
C ILE A 46 4.91 -12.28 -10.49
N PHE A 47 4.31 -11.49 -9.58
CA PHE A 47 3.23 -11.98 -8.72
C PHE A 47 1.97 -12.35 -9.53
N MET A 48 1.71 -11.69 -10.67
CA MET A 48 0.60 -12.05 -11.57
C MET A 48 0.85 -13.38 -12.27
N ARG A 49 2.11 -13.67 -12.61
CA ARG A 49 2.51 -14.92 -13.26
C ARG A 49 2.56 -16.11 -12.28
N THR A 50 2.87 -15.84 -11.02
CA THR A 50 3.06 -16.87 -9.98
C THR A 50 1.78 -17.14 -9.17
N LEU A 51 1.20 -16.13 -8.52
CA LEU A 51 0.00 -16.29 -7.69
C LEU A 51 -1.25 -16.62 -8.52
N TYR A 52 -1.27 -16.20 -9.80
CA TYR A 52 -2.42 -16.35 -10.69
C TYR A 52 -2.08 -17.11 -11.98
N LYS A 53 -1.11 -18.04 -11.93
CA LYS A 53 -0.60 -18.78 -13.10
C LYS A 53 -1.72 -19.37 -13.98
N ASP A 54 -2.63 -20.13 -13.39
CA ASP A 54 -3.68 -20.89 -14.11
C ASP A 54 -5.01 -20.16 -14.22
N LYS A 55 -5.04 -18.90 -13.78
CA LYS A 55 -6.23 -18.08 -13.57
C LYS A 55 -6.49 -17.17 -14.77
N GLN A 56 -7.75 -16.81 -15.00
CA GLN A 56 -8.08 -15.81 -16.02
C GLN A 56 -7.71 -14.40 -15.52
N LYS A 57 -6.77 -13.75 -16.20
CA LYS A 57 -6.17 -12.48 -15.79
C LYS A 57 -6.50 -11.34 -16.75
N LEU A 58 -6.61 -10.14 -16.20
CA LEU A 58 -6.66 -8.89 -16.96
C LEU A 58 -5.55 -7.94 -16.48
N LEU A 59 -4.76 -7.42 -17.39
CA LEU A 59 -3.77 -6.37 -17.16
C LEU A 59 -4.25 -5.11 -17.86
N ILE A 60 -4.34 -3.98 -17.14
CA ILE A 60 -4.74 -2.69 -17.68
C ILE A 60 -3.62 -1.71 -17.38
N HIS A 61 -3.05 -1.10 -18.42
CA HIS A 61 -1.93 -0.18 -18.29
C HIS A 61 -2.32 1.21 -18.77
N PHE A 62 -2.04 2.22 -17.95
CA PHE A 62 -2.21 3.62 -18.30
C PHE A 62 -0.86 4.32 -18.29
N ASP A 63 -0.42 4.83 -19.43
CA ASP A 63 0.74 5.71 -19.52
C ASP A 63 0.71 6.52 -20.83
N GLU A 64 0.91 7.83 -20.77
CA GLU A 64 0.97 8.66 -21.97
C GLU A 64 2.20 8.41 -22.83
N CYS A 65 3.28 7.87 -22.23
CA CYS A 65 4.51 7.52 -22.94
C CYS A 65 4.28 6.43 -23.98
N PHE A 66 3.20 5.65 -23.87
CA PHE A 66 2.79 4.68 -24.89
C PHE A 66 2.40 5.35 -26.22
N LYS A 67 2.34 6.68 -26.32
CA LYS A 67 2.26 7.40 -27.60
C LYS A 67 3.60 7.50 -28.31
N SER A 68 4.74 7.34 -27.65
CA SER A 68 6.05 7.35 -28.31
C SER A 68 6.26 6.07 -29.14
N ASN A 69 7.01 6.16 -30.24
CA ASN A 69 7.27 4.99 -31.09
C ASN A 69 8.13 3.96 -30.36
N GLU A 70 9.18 4.42 -29.65
CA GLU A 70 10.08 3.54 -28.88
C GLU A 70 9.33 2.70 -27.84
N GLN A 71 8.41 3.31 -27.08
CA GLN A 71 7.58 2.56 -26.13
C GLN A 71 6.64 1.58 -26.84
N ARG A 72 6.03 1.99 -27.96
CA ARG A 72 5.11 1.11 -28.70
C ARG A 72 5.82 -0.11 -29.25
N GLU A 73 6.98 0.09 -29.88
CA GLU A 73 7.81 -0.97 -30.44
C GLU A 73 8.28 -1.93 -29.34
N PHE A 74 8.72 -1.40 -28.20
CA PHE A 74 9.14 -2.23 -27.08
C PHE A 74 8.00 -3.04 -26.47
N ILE A 75 6.84 -2.41 -26.23
CA ILE A 75 5.66 -3.11 -25.67
C ILE A 75 5.21 -4.23 -26.61
N GLU A 76 5.20 -3.97 -27.92
CA GLU A 76 4.88 -4.99 -28.92
C GLU A 76 5.89 -6.14 -28.91
N LEU A 77 7.19 -5.82 -28.87
CA LEU A 77 8.26 -6.83 -28.75
C LEU A 77 8.09 -7.68 -27.49
N TYR A 78 7.89 -7.04 -26.34
CA TYR A 78 7.72 -7.68 -25.04
C TYR A 78 6.45 -8.55 -24.96
N LEU A 79 5.31 -8.05 -25.43
CA LEU A 79 4.07 -8.81 -25.41
C LEU A 79 4.15 -10.02 -26.35
N LYS A 80 4.74 -9.86 -27.54
CA LYS A 80 4.98 -10.99 -28.47
C LYS A 80 5.93 -12.03 -27.88
N SER A 81 7.00 -11.62 -27.19
CA SER A 81 7.92 -12.56 -26.53
C SER A 81 7.26 -13.35 -25.40
N ASN A 82 6.16 -12.83 -24.84
CA ASN A 82 5.31 -13.51 -23.85
C ASN A 82 4.07 -14.16 -24.48
N GLU A 83 4.09 -14.42 -25.79
CA GLU A 83 3.04 -15.11 -26.55
C GLU A 83 1.67 -14.39 -26.56
N PHE A 84 1.66 -13.08 -26.37
CA PHE A 84 0.47 -12.28 -26.60
C PHE A 84 0.30 -11.95 -28.09
N GLN A 85 -0.95 -12.01 -28.54
CA GLN A 85 -1.36 -11.63 -29.88
C GLN A 85 -2.21 -10.35 -29.80
N LEU A 86 -1.93 -9.39 -30.67
CA LEU A 86 -2.73 -8.17 -30.78
C LEU A 86 -4.10 -8.53 -31.37
N ILE A 87 -5.18 -8.22 -30.64
CA ILE A 87 -6.55 -8.38 -31.11
C ILE A 87 -6.95 -7.13 -31.89
N THR A 88 -6.93 -5.97 -31.23
CA THR A 88 -7.31 -4.67 -31.80
C THR A 88 -7.00 -3.54 -30.82
N GLY A 89 -6.70 -2.33 -31.30
CA GLY A 89 -6.75 -1.09 -30.50
C GLY A 89 -5.99 -1.12 -29.17
N GLY A 90 -4.81 -1.74 -29.12
CA GLY A 90 -4.01 -1.88 -27.89
C GLY A 90 -4.45 -3.01 -26.95
N ILE A 91 -5.38 -3.87 -27.38
CA ILE A 91 -5.83 -5.06 -26.66
C ILE A 91 -5.04 -6.26 -27.15
N TRP A 92 -4.39 -6.95 -26.22
CA TRP A 92 -3.58 -8.13 -26.45
C TRP A 92 -4.13 -9.31 -25.67
N TYR A 93 -3.94 -10.52 -26.18
CA TYR A 93 -4.37 -11.74 -25.50
C TYR A 93 -3.37 -12.87 -25.70
N SER A 94 -3.08 -13.59 -24.63
CA SER A 94 -2.34 -14.85 -24.66
C SER A 94 -3.24 -15.95 -24.12
N SER A 95 -3.51 -16.96 -24.96
CA SER A 95 -4.28 -18.14 -24.57
C SER A 95 -3.50 -19.03 -23.60
N LYS A 96 -2.19 -19.16 -23.82
CA LYS A 96 -1.26 -19.88 -22.93
C LYS A 96 -1.25 -19.29 -21.53
N GLU A 97 -1.15 -17.96 -21.43
CA GLU A 97 -1.13 -17.25 -20.15
C GLU A 97 -2.52 -17.03 -19.56
N LYS A 98 -3.59 -17.34 -20.31
CA LYS A 98 -4.99 -16.99 -19.98
C LYS A 98 -5.12 -15.52 -19.55
N CYS A 99 -4.47 -14.64 -20.31
CA CYS A 99 -4.26 -13.26 -19.92
C CYS A 99 -4.63 -12.31 -21.04
N LYS A 100 -5.43 -11.29 -20.72
CA LYS A 100 -5.69 -10.15 -21.59
C LYS A 100 -4.91 -8.94 -21.07
N ALA A 101 -4.22 -8.22 -21.94
CA ALA A 101 -3.60 -6.95 -21.61
C ALA A 101 -4.26 -5.82 -22.42
N ILE A 102 -4.54 -4.69 -21.78
CA ILE A 102 -5.12 -3.49 -22.40
C ILE A 102 -4.15 -2.33 -22.17
N ILE A 103 -3.56 -1.82 -23.24
CA ILE A 103 -2.60 -0.71 -23.22
C ILE A 103 -3.34 0.59 -23.56
N VAL A 104 -3.41 1.50 -22.60
CA VAL A 104 -4.13 2.78 -22.72
C VAL A 104 -3.13 3.93 -22.68
N SER A 105 -2.99 4.61 -23.81
CA SER A 105 -2.01 5.70 -24.00
C SER A 105 -2.48 7.05 -23.45
N ASN A 106 -3.15 7.07 -22.30
CA ASN A 106 -3.74 8.29 -21.73
C ASN A 106 -3.01 8.69 -20.45
N HIS A 107 -2.74 9.99 -20.32
CA HIS A 107 -2.49 10.59 -19.02
C HIS A 107 -3.79 10.58 -18.21
N LEU A 108 -3.71 10.26 -16.92
CA LEU A 108 -4.83 10.32 -16.00
C LEU A 108 -4.60 11.45 -15.01
N SER A 109 -5.54 12.41 -14.96
CA SER A 109 -5.59 13.32 -13.82
C SER A 109 -5.90 12.56 -12.53
N GLU A 110 -5.72 13.22 -11.38
CA GLU A 110 -5.98 12.60 -10.08
C GLU A 110 -7.45 12.16 -9.91
N ASP A 111 -8.39 13.00 -10.33
CA ASP A 111 -9.81 12.68 -10.28
C ASP A 111 -10.18 11.56 -11.26
N GLU A 112 -9.61 11.57 -12.46
CA GLU A 112 -9.85 10.50 -13.45
C GLU A 112 -9.31 9.15 -12.98
N ARG A 113 -8.12 9.15 -12.38
CA ARG A 113 -7.52 7.98 -11.75
C ARG A 113 -8.41 7.46 -10.62
N PHE A 114 -8.81 8.33 -9.71
CA PHE A 114 -9.72 7.95 -8.62
C PHE A 114 -11.02 7.36 -9.15
N ASP A 115 -11.66 8.01 -10.12
CA ASP A 115 -12.93 7.57 -10.69
C ASP A 115 -12.84 6.19 -11.36
N ILE A 116 -11.78 5.95 -12.13
CA ILE A 116 -11.54 4.66 -12.79
C ILE A 116 -11.30 3.58 -11.75
N LEU A 117 -10.37 3.80 -10.82
CA LEU A 117 -10.04 2.81 -9.79
C LEU A 117 -11.24 2.51 -8.90
N ASN A 118 -12.03 3.52 -8.54
CA ASN A 118 -13.27 3.35 -7.78
C ASN A 118 -14.28 2.47 -8.54
N LYS A 119 -14.60 2.82 -9.79
CA LYS A 119 -15.57 2.07 -10.60
C LYS A 119 -15.14 0.63 -10.84
N ILE A 120 -13.86 0.41 -11.14
CA ILE A 120 -13.32 -0.95 -11.32
C ILE A 120 -13.34 -1.70 -9.99
N SER A 121 -12.92 -1.08 -8.87
CA SER A 121 -12.94 -1.71 -7.54
C SER A 121 -14.35 -2.17 -7.11
N ARG A 122 -15.39 -1.42 -7.48
CA ARG A 122 -16.79 -1.78 -7.21
C ARG A 122 -17.28 -3.00 -7.98
N THR A 123 -16.64 -3.41 -9.07
CA THR A 123 -17.05 -4.62 -9.80
C THR A 123 -16.83 -5.89 -8.97
N THR A 124 -15.93 -5.85 -7.97
CA THR A 124 -15.69 -6.97 -7.05
C THR A 124 -16.94 -7.37 -6.27
N LEU A 125 -17.84 -6.42 -6.02
CA LEU A 125 -19.11 -6.66 -5.31
C LEU A 125 -20.03 -7.65 -6.05
N LYS A 126 -19.86 -7.78 -7.37
CA LYS A 126 -20.65 -8.69 -8.23
C LYS A 126 -19.86 -9.90 -8.73
N THR A 127 -18.56 -9.74 -8.92
CA THR A 127 -17.71 -10.72 -9.62
C THR A 127 -16.80 -11.52 -8.70
N ASN A 128 -16.53 -11.02 -7.48
CA ASN A 128 -15.50 -11.54 -6.58
C ASN A 128 -14.08 -11.59 -7.18
N ALA A 129 -13.85 -10.86 -8.29
CA ALA A 129 -12.52 -10.73 -8.88
C ALA A 129 -11.56 -10.01 -7.92
N LYS A 130 -10.28 -10.38 -7.94
CA LYS A 130 -9.23 -9.65 -7.24
C LYS A 130 -8.81 -8.43 -8.06
N ILE A 131 -8.61 -7.29 -7.41
CA ILE A 131 -8.23 -6.04 -8.04
C ILE A 131 -7.01 -5.48 -7.33
N ILE A 132 -5.95 -5.29 -8.12
CA ILE A 132 -4.66 -4.80 -7.66
C ILE A 132 -4.33 -3.58 -8.51
N ALA A 133 -4.21 -2.42 -7.90
CA ALA A 133 -3.75 -1.21 -8.57
C ALA A 133 -2.35 -0.84 -8.07
N GLN A 134 -1.43 -0.50 -8.97
CA GLN A 134 -0.11 0.02 -8.63
C GLN A 134 0.21 1.24 -9.48
N GLU A 135 0.74 2.27 -8.84
CA GLU A 135 1.21 3.48 -9.50
C GLU A 135 2.74 3.58 -9.44
N PHE A 136 3.34 3.97 -10.57
CA PHE A 136 4.78 4.12 -10.79
C PHE A 136 5.12 5.54 -11.29
N SER A 137 4.28 6.52 -10.96
CA SER A 137 4.47 7.92 -11.36
C SER A 137 5.21 8.75 -10.30
N GLY A 138 5.59 8.15 -9.16
CA GLY A 138 6.07 8.87 -7.98
C GLY A 138 4.99 9.24 -6.97
N ARG A 139 3.71 8.97 -7.28
CA ARG A 139 2.56 9.29 -6.41
C ARG A 139 2.11 8.09 -5.59
N GLU A 140 1.59 8.37 -4.40
CA GLU A 140 1.02 7.37 -3.49
C GLU A 140 -0.51 7.26 -3.68
N LEU A 141 -1.04 6.04 -3.67
CA LEU A 141 -2.50 5.81 -3.82
C LEU A 141 -3.27 5.83 -2.49
N LEU A 142 -2.58 5.96 -1.35
CA LEU A 142 -3.16 5.88 0.00
C LEU A 142 -4.33 6.84 0.21
N SER A 143 -4.14 8.12 -0.09
CA SER A 143 -5.18 9.15 0.10
C SER A 143 -6.42 8.85 -0.76
N SER A 144 -6.21 8.43 -2.01
CA SER A 144 -7.29 8.03 -2.91
C SER A 144 -7.99 6.76 -2.42
N PHE A 145 -7.26 5.78 -1.91
CA PHE A 145 -7.84 4.55 -1.37
C PHE A 145 -8.66 4.81 -0.10
N LYS A 146 -8.16 5.64 0.83
CA LYS A 146 -8.92 6.07 2.01
C LYS A 146 -10.20 6.78 1.62
N ARG A 147 -10.13 7.71 0.65
CA ARG A 147 -11.32 8.38 0.07
C ARG A 147 -12.32 7.37 -0.50
N PHE A 148 -11.84 6.33 -1.20
CA PHE A 148 -12.69 5.26 -1.73
C PHE A 148 -13.37 4.48 -0.59
N PHE A 149 -12.60 4.00 0.39
CA PHE A 149 -13.10 3.12 1.43
C PHE A 149 -14.00 3.82 2.48
N GLN A 150 -13.90 5.15 2.57
CA GLN A 150 -14.78 6.00 3.38
C GLN A 150 -16.16 6.25 2.74
N GLN A 151 -16.38 5.86 1.48
CA GLN A 151 -17.70 5.95 0.85
C GLN A 151 -18.71 5.04 1.55
N GLU A 152 -19.99 5.32 1.35
CA GLU A 152 -21.08 4.53 1.92
C GLU A 152 -21.09 3.12 1.32
N PHE A 153 -20.67 2.16 2.15
CA PHE A 153 -20.70 0.73 1.90
C PHE A 153 -21.28 0.04 3.14
N SER A 154 -22.14 -0.96 2.93
CA SER A 154 -22.54 -1.86 4.00
C SER A 154 -21.34 -2.62 4.57
N LEU A 155 -21.46 -3.14 5.79
CA LEU A 155 -20.39 -3.94 6.42
C LEU A 155 -19.97 -5.13 5.54
N LYS A 156 -20.93 -5.78 4.89
CA LYS A 156 -20.67 -6.90 3.96
C LYS A 156 -19.89 -6.46 2.73
N GLU A 157 -20.25 -5.33 2.13
CA GLU A 157 -19.52 -4.79 0.98
C GLU A 157 -18.10 -4.37 1.36
N LYS A 158 -17.93 -3.73 2.53
CA LYS A 158 -16.59 -3.42 3.07
C LYS A 158 -15.77 -4.70 3.19
N GLU A 159 -16.30 -5.77 3.75
CA GLU A 159 -15.59 -7.04 3.86
C GLU A 159 -15.17 -7.62 2.49
N ILE A 160 -16.07 -7.60 1.49
CA ILE A 160 -15.75 -8.01 0.11
C ILE A 160 -14.59 -7.18 -0.43
N LEU A 161 -14.65 -5.85 -0.28
CA LEU A 161 -13.59 -4.94 -0.74
C LEU A 161 -12.27 -5.18 -0.02
N ARG A 162 -12.27 -5.38 1.30
CA ARG A 162 -11.08 -5.71 2.10
C ARG A 162 -10.38 -6.97 1.59
N ASN A 163 -11.17 -7.97 1.20
CA ASN A 163 -10.68 -9.26 0.77
C ASN A 163 -10.25 -9.30 -0.70
N ASN A 164 -10.66 -8.32 -1.52
CA ASN A 164 -10.51 -8.38 -2.97
C ASN A 164 -9.80 -7.18 -3.59
N VAL A 165 -9.63 -6.06 -2.88
CA VAL A 165 -9.10 -4.82 -3.46
C VAL A 165 -7.86 -4.34 -2.71
N VAL A 166 -6.76 -4.15 -3.43
CA VAL A 166 -5.54 -3.48 -2.96
C VAL A 166 -5.18 -2.37 -3.94
N TRP A 167 -5.01 -1.15 -3.42
CA TRP A 167 -4.38 -0.05 -4.15
C TRP A 167 -3.03 0.18 -3.50
N ASP A 168 -1.96 0.10 -4.29
CA ASP A 168 -0.56 0.12 -3.89
C ASP A 168 -0.13 -1.07 -3.01
N ILE A 169 0.51 -2.07 -3.65
CA ILE A 169 1.03 -3.26 -2.95
C ILE A 169 2.30 -2.98 -2.15
N THR A 170 2.88 -1.79 -2.29
CA THR A 170 4.03 -1.36 -1.47
C THR A 170 3.59 -0.73 -0.16
N TYR A 171 2.30 -0.45 0.01
CA TYR A 171 1.74 0.24 1.16
C TYR A 171 2.50 1.54 1.50
N GLY A 172 2.84 2.32 0.47
CA GLY A 172 3.54 3.59 0.62
C GLY A 172 5.01 3.46 1.05
N GLN A 173 5.61 2.27 0.93
CA GLN A 173 7.04 2.07 1.19
C GLN A 173 7.90 2.40 -0.04
N ASN A 174 7.36 2.24 -1.25
CA ASN A 174 8.13 2.37 -2.48
C ASN A 174 7.26 2.79 -3.66
N CYS A 175 6.98 4.09 -3.75
CA CYS A 175 6.20 4.68 -4.85
C CYS A 175 7.10 5.15 -6.03
N HIS A 176 8.30 4.60 -6.18
CA HIS A 176 9.26 5.02 -7.20
C HIS A 176 8.85 4.56 -8.60
N CYS A 177 9.34 5.26 -9.63
CA CYS A 177 9.08 4.89 -11.02
C CYS A 177 9.73 3.55 -11.45
N MET A 178 10.56 2.96 -10.58
CA MET A 178 11.31 1.72 -10.79
C MET A 178 11.09 0.75 -9.62
N THR A 179 9.92 0.78 -8.98
CA THR A 179 9.58 -0.14 -7.88
C THR A 179 9.77 -1.59 -8.32
N PRO A 180 10.66 -2.37 -7.65
CA PRO A 180 10.97 -3.74 -8.03
C PRO A 180 9.86 -4.71 -7.60
N LEU A 181 9.00 -5.13 -8.53
CA LEU A 181 7.81 -5.94 -8.22
C LEU A 181 8.12 -7.40 -7.85
N THR A 182 9.38 -7.82 -7.89
CA THR A 182 9.84 -9.08 -7.28
C THR A 182 9.84 -9.04 -5.75
N LYS A 183 9.91 -7.84 -5.15
CA LYS A 183 9.92 -7.65 -3.70
C LYS A 183 8.53 -7.41 -3.11
N TYR A 184 7.54 -7.17 -3.97
CA TYR A 184 6.19 -6.80 -3.54
C TYR A 184 5.14 -7.70 -4.18
N LYS A 185 4.19 -8.15 -3.37
CA LYS A 185 3.00 -8.88 -3.78
C LYS A 185 1.84 -8.46 -2.87
N PRO A 186 0.58 -8.64 -3.28
CA PRO A 186 -0.54 -8.48 -2.37
C PRO A 186 -0.36 -9.35 -1.13
N ILE A 187 -0.64 -8.79 0.03
CA ILE A 187 -0.59 -9.53 1.29
C ILE A 187 -1.82 -10.44 1.32
N MET A 188 -1.60 -11.73 1.56
CA MET A 188 -2.67 -12.72 1.65
C MET A 188 -2.97 -13.01 3.11
N LYS A 189 -4.26 -13.14 3.45
CA LYS A 189 -4.68 -13.70 4.74
C LYS A 189 -4.47 -15.20 4.70
N ASP A 190 -3.91 -15.74 5.76
CA ASP A 190 -3.93 -17.17 6.07
C ASP A 190 -5.09 -17.52 7.02
N TRP A 191 -6.18 -16.73 6.98
CA TRP A 191 -7.44 -17.01 7.68
C TRP A 191 -8.70 -16.57 6.97
N THR A 192 -9.81 -17.03 7.53
CA THR A 192 -11.17 -16.61 7.23
C THR A 192 -11.93 -16.32 8.52
N THR A 193 -13.01 -15.56 8.45
CA THR A 193 -13.87 -15.27 9.60
C THR A 193 -15.13 -16.12 9.49
N SER A 194 -15.47 -16.90 10.52
CA SER A 194 -16.73 -17.63 10.58
C SER A 194 -17.92 -16.70 10.82
N LYS A 195 -19.13 -17.22 10.67
CA LYS A 195 -20.38 -16.45 10.85
C LYS A 195 -20.54 -15.83 12.24
N ASP A 196 -19.93 -16.43 13.25
CA ASP A 196 -19.92 -15.94 14.63
C ASP A 196 -18.74 -14.98 14.94
N GLY A 197 -17.91 -14.66 13.95
CA GLY A 197 -16.77 -13.75 14.10
C GLY A 197 -15.45 -14.43 14.47
N THR A 198 -15.42 -15.75 14.65
CA THR A 198 -14.19 -16.48 15.00
C THR A 198 -13.22 -16.52 13.81
N LEU A 199 -11.94 -16.28 14.06
CA LEU A 199 -10.90 -16.38 13.03
C LEU A 199 -10.45 -17.84 12.87
N ILE A 200 -10.63 -18.40 11.69
CA ILE A 200 -10.27 -19.77 11.34
C ILE A 200 -9.07 -19.73 10.40
N TYR A 201 -7.96 -20.34 10.84
CA TYR A 201 -6.77 -20.51 10.01
C TYR A 201 -7.13 -21.26 8.72
N ASN A 202 -6.75 -20.67 7.59
CA ASN A 202 -6.99 -21.17 6.26
C ASN A 202 -5.87 -20.67 5.34
N LYS A 203 -4.82 -21.48 5.21
CA LYS A 203 -3.67 -21.18 4.36
C LYS A 203 -4.02 -21.07 2.86
N ASP A 204 -5.12 -21.69 2.45
CA ASP A 204 -5.60 -21.65 1.06
C ASP A 204 -6.51 -20.44 0.79
N SER A 205 -6.74 -19.59 1.80
CA SER A 205 -7.47 -18.35 1.66
C SER A 205 -6.83 -17.47 0.60
N GLN A 206 -7.62 -17.14 -0.41
CA GLN A 206 -7.21 -16.21 -1.47
C GLN A 206 -7.57 -14.76 -1.09
N ASN A 207 -7.86 -14.46 0.18
CA ASN A 207 -8.28 -13.12 0.60
C ASN A 207 -7.09 -12.21 0.82
N PHE A 208 -7.19 -10.97 0.36
CA PHE A 208 -6.20 -9.94 0.67
C PHE A 208 -6.29 -9.47 2.12
N PHE A 209 -5.15 -9.04 2.65
CA PHE A 209 -5.04 -8.25 3.86
C PHE A 209 -4.60 -6.83 3.48
N ASN A 210 -5.58 -5.96 3.20
CA ASN A 210 -5.30 -4.56 2.90
C ASN A 210 -5.29 -3.72 4.18
N ILE A 211 -4.10 -3.42 4.71
CA ILE A 211 -3.93 -2.67 5.97
C ILE A 211 -4.69 -1.34 5.97
N TRP A 212 -4.69 -0.64 4.83
CA TRP A 212 -5.31 0.68 4.70
C TRP A 212 -6.83 0.67 4.76
N SER A 213 -7.45 -0.52 4.75
CA SER A 213 -8.89 -0.70 4.85
C SER A 213 -9.39 -0.91 6.29
N TYR A 214 -8.48 -0.93 7.26
CA TYR A 214 -8.76 -1.16 8.67
C TYR A 214 -8.44 0.09 9.50
N SER A 215 -9.17 0.28 10.60
CA SER A 215 -8.75 1.19 11.65
C SER A 215 -7.58 0.59 12.45
N ASN A 216 -6.81 1.43 13.15
CA ASN A 216 -5.77 0.96 14.05
C ASN A 216 -6.34 0.00 15.12
N GLU A 217 -7.55 0.27 15.63
CA GLU A 217 -8.24 -0.62 16.58
C GLU A 217 -8.54 -2.01 15.99
N GLU A 218 -8.98 -2.06 14.73
CA GLU A 218 -9.19 -3.34 14.03
C GLU A 218 -7.88 -4.09 13.80
N LEU A 219 -6.81 -3.37 13.41
CA LEU A 219 -5.49 -3.96 13.17
C LEU A 219 -4.88 -4.60 14.43
N ILE A 220 -5.09 -4.00 15.60
CA ILE A 220 -4.63 -4.55 16.90
C ILE A 220 -5.22 -5.94 17.18
N ASN A 221 -6.41 -6.24 16.65
CA ASN A 221 -7.05 -7.54 16.82
C ASN A 221 -6.40 -8.66 15.99
N TYR A 222 -5.55 -8.31 15.02
CA TYR A 222 -4.83 -9.27 14.19
C TYR A 222 -3.38 -9.52 14.62
N ILE A 223 -2.92 -8.84 15.69
CA ILE A 223 -1.58 -9.06 16.25
C ILE A 223 -1.48 -10.50 16.79
N ASN A 224 -0.34 -11.16 16.52
CA ASN A 224 -0.02 -12.54 16.86
C ASN A 224 -0.85 -13.58 16.10
N TYR A 225 -1.52 -13.18 15.01
CA TYR A 225 -2.33 -14.10 14.22
C TYR A 225 -1.52 -14.79 13.11
N SER A 226 -0.62 -14.05 12.45
CA SER A 226 0.23 -14.56 11.38
C SER A 226 1.55 -13.82 11.35
N SER A 227 2.67 -14.54 11.26
CA SER A 227 4.00 -13.94 11.29
C SER A 227 4.26 -13.00 10.10
N GLU A 228 3.70 -13.30 8.92
CA GLU A 228 3.78 -12.42 7.75
C GLU A 228 3.01 -11.11 8.02
N ILE A 229 1.83 -11.21 8.62
CA ILE A 229 1.02 -10.03 8.95
C ILE A 229 1.61 -9.22 10.09
N ASP A 230 2.13 -9.87 11.13
CA ASP A 230 2.75 -9.22 12.28
C ASP A 230 3.95 -8.37 11.85
N LYS A 231 4.74 -8.85 10.89
CA LYS A 231 5.84 -8.05 10.32
C LYS A 231 5.32 -6.74 9.73
N ILE A 232 4.22 -6.80 8.99
CA ILE A 232 3.70 -5.64 8.25
C ILE A 232 2.94 -4.70 9.19
N LEU A 233 2.20 -5.25 10.16
CA LEU A 233 1.61 -4.49 11.26
C LEU A 233 2.69 -3.74 12.06
N TYR A 234 3.83 -4.39 12.34
CA TYR A 234 4.93 -3.75 13.03
C TYR A 234 5.48 -2.58 12.22
N GLU A 235 5.76 -2.79 10.92
CA GLU A 235 6.24 -1.72 10.03
C GLU A 235 5.25 -0.54 9.97
N HIS A 236 3.94 -0.81 9.91
CA HIS A 236 2.88 0.21 9.94
C HIS A 236 2.90 1.02 11.24
N PHE A 237 2.77 0.37 12.40
CA PHE A 237 2.73 1.06 13.69
C PHE A 237 4.06 1.73 14.04
N TYR A 238 5.19 1.15 13.63
CA TYR A 238 6.50 1.75 13.84
C TYR A 238 6.71 3.00 12.96
N LYS A 239 6.17 3.02 11.73
CA LYS A 239 6.15 4.23 10.89
C LYS A 239 5.32 5.33 11.53
N GLU A 240 4.15 5.02 12.09
CA GLU A 240 3.34 6.00 12.83
C GLU A 240 4.07 6.53 14.07
N PHE A 241 4.65 5.65 14.87
CA PHE A 241 5.48 5.99 16.03
C PHE A 241 6.64 6.93 15.65
N ARG A 242 7.41 6.60 14.60
CA ARG A 242 8.50 7.46 14.12
C ARG A 242 8.00 8.80 13.64
N ASN A 243 6.91 8.83 12.88
CA ASN A 243 6.37 10.07 12.34
C ASN A 243 6.01 11.08 13.44
N ILE A 244 5.43 10.62 14.55
CA ILE A 244 5.14 11.47 15.73
C ILE A 244 6.45 12.07 16.28
N ILE A 245 7.48 11.23 16.50
CA ILE A 245 8.76 11.70 17.05
C ILE A 245 9.46 12.67 16.08
N ASP A 246 9.58 12.29 14.81
CA ASP A 246 10.28 13.06 13.78
C ASP A 246 9.63 14.43 13.57
N THR A 247 8.30 14.49 13.60
CA THR A 247 7.54 15.74 13.44
C THR A 247 7.71 16.67 14.62
N HIS A 248 7.67 16.16 15.85
CA HIS A 248 7.50 17.00 17.03
C HIS A 248 8.77 17.17 17.88
N HIS A 249 9.71 16.21 17.90
CA HIS A 249 10.92 16.33 18.72
C HIS A 249 11.80 17.52 18.29
N VAL A 250 11.77 17.87 16.99
CA VAL A 250 12.54 19.01 16.45
C VAL A 250 12.04 20.32 17.07
N ASN A 251 10.73 20.44 17.27
CA ASN A 251 10.12 21.60 17.89
C ASN A 251 10.50 21.72 19.37
N TYR A 252 10.56 20.60 20.10
CA TYR A 252 11.09 20.57 21.46
C TYR A 252 12.53 21.10 21.51
N ARG A 253 13.42 20.57 20.65
CA ARG A 253 14.82 21.03 20.56
C ARG A 253 14.94 22.52 20.25
N ARG A 254 14.14 23.01 19.30
CA ARG A 254 14.15 24.42 18.90
C ARG A 254 13.71 25.32 20.05
N LYS A 255 12.66 24.95 20.80
CA LYS A 255 12.22 25.73 21.97
C LYS A 255 13.24 25.73 23.10
N LEU A 256 13.92 24.62 23.36
CA LEU A 256 15.04 24.61 24.32
C LEU A 256 16.15 25.62 23.96
N MET A 257 16.36 25.86 22.66
CA MET A 257 17.37 26.79 22.15
C MET A 257 16.83 28.21 21.90
N GLY A 258 15.58 28.50 22.27
CA GLY A 258 14.94 29.81 22.02
C GLY A 258 14.55 30.06 20.55
N GLY A 259 14.50 29.02 19.72
CA GLY A 259 14.08 29.11 18.32
C GLY A 259 12.55 29.08 18.11
N THR A 260 12.13 29.46 16.91
CA THR A 260 10.74 29.34 16.42
C THR A 260 10.37 27.89 16.12
N LEU A 261 9.10 27.54 16.10
CA LEU A 261 8.66 26.20 15.69
C LEU A 261 8.77 26.03 14.18
N LEU A 262 9.01 24.81 13.71
CA LEU A 262 8.89 24.46 12.29
C LEU A 262 7.44 24.18 11.90
N THR A 263 6.65 23.68 12.85
CA THR A 263 5.25 23.33 12.67
C THR A 263 4.46 23.69 13.93
N THR A 264 3.32 24.33 13.74
CA THR A 264 2.33 24.57 14.79
C THR A 264 1.24 23.51 14.73
N THR A 265 0.74 23.08 15.88
CA THR A 265 -0.39 22.14 15.97
C THR A 265 -1.55 22.80 16.71
N PHE A 266 -2.70 22.14 16.76
CA PHE A 266 -3.77 22.57 17.66
C PHE A 266 -3.43 22.37 19.15
N ALA A 267 -2.44 21.50 19.45
CA ALA A 267 -2.07 21.15 20.82
C ALA A 267 -0.98 22.05 21.41
N TYR A 268 -0.12 22.65 20.59
CA TYR A 268 0.91 23.60 21.03
C TYR A 268 1.21 24.64 19.94
N ASN A 269 1.63 25.84 20.37
CA ASN A 269 1.92 26.97 19.49
C ASN A 269 3.23 27.67 19.90
N GLU A 270 3.55 28.82 19.30
CA GLU A 270 4.79 29.54 19.58
C GLU A 270 4.97 29.99 21.04
N SER A 271 3.90 30.14 21.81
CA SER A 271 3.96 30.46 23.23
C SER A 271 4.20 29.24 24.13
N SER A 272 4.07 28.03 23.58
CA SER A 272 4.25 26.80 24.34
C SER A 272 5.70 26.59 24.76
N SER A 273 5.86 26.16 26.00
CA SER A 273 7.11 25.75 26.61
C SER A 273 7.62 24.41 26.03
N PRO A 274 8.92 24.11 26.20
CA PRO A 274 9.47 22.81 25.84
C PRO A 274 8.74 21.63 26.51
N ASN A 275 8.26 21.81 27.75
CA ASN A 275 7.57 20.76 28.50
C ASN A 275 6.20 20.44 27.90
N GLU A 276 5.42 21.45 27.50
CA GLU A 276 4.11 21.23 26.86
C GLU A 276 4.24 20.45 25.55
N ILE A 277 5.30 20.74 24.77
CA ILE A 277 5.59 19.98 23.54
C ILE A 277 5.92 18.53 23.86
N MET A 278 6.73 18.26 24.89
CA MET A 278 7.09 16.90 25.28
C MET A 278 5.94 16.12 25.89
N GLU A 279 5.09 16.75 26.69
CA GLU A 279 3.86 16.14 27.21
C GLU A 279 2.94 15.72 26.07
N TYR A 280 2.79 16.57 25.04
CA TYR A 280 2.08 16.20 23.82
C TYR A 280 2.72 15.00 23.11
N ILE A 281 4.04 15.02 22.88
CA ILE A 281 4.77 13.91 22.25
C ILE A 281 4.52 12.60 23.01
N ILE A 282 4.72 12.59 24.33
CA ILE A 282 4.56 11.38 25.16
C ILE A 282 3.12 10.87 25.08
N LYS A 283 2.14 11.78 25.14
CA LYS A 283 0.72 11.42 25.04
C LYS A 283 0.38 10.76 23.70
N GLU A 284 0.89 11.31 22.59
CA GLU A 284 0.65 10.74 21.25
C GLU A 284 1.40 9.41 21.05
N LEU A 285 2.56 9.25 21.68
CA LEU A 285 3.34 8.01 21.59
C LEU A 285 2.79 6.87 22.44
N ASP A 286 2.14 7.15 23.57
CA ASP A 286 1.70 6.10 24.53
C ASP A 286 0.85 5.00 23.87
N PRO A 287 -0.18 5.29 23.04
CA PRO A 287 -0.93 4.25 22.34
C PRO A 287 -0.06 3.42 21.41
N MET A 288 0.84 4.05 20.65
CA MET A 288 1.73 3.36 19.71
C MET A 288 2.74 2.47 20.43
N ILE A 289 3.32 2.96 21.54
CA ILE A 289 4.25 2.19 22.36
C ILE A 289 3.59 0.95 22.93
N ARG A 290 2.34 1.06 23.43
CA ARG A 290 1.59 -0.10 23.94
C ARG A 290 1.39 -1.17 22.88
N ILE A 291 1.05 -0.76 21.66
CA ILE A 291 0.89 -1.68 20.51
C ILE A 291 2.23 -2.33 20.18
N LEU A 292 3.29 -1.55 20.02
CA LEU A 292 4.61 -2.05 19.69
C LEU A 292 5.18 -2.97 20.78
N PHE A 293 4.90 -2.70 22.06
CA PHE A 293 5.26 -3.59 23.17
C PHE A 293 4.54 -4.94 23.12
N ARG A 294 3.32 -4.99 22.57
CA ARG A 294 2.60 -6.25 22.37
C ARG A 294 3.23 -7.11 21.28
N MET A 295 3.91 -6.47 20.33
CA MET A 295 4.58 -7.11 19.18
C MET A 295 6.09 -7.34 19.41
N SER A 296 6.67 -6.70 20.43
CA SER A 296 8.09 -6.75 20.74
C SER A 296 8.51 -8.05 21.44
N SER A 297 9.76 -8.47 21.24
CA SER A 297 10.40 -9.52 22.05
C SER A 297 10.89 -9.04 23.43
N MET A 298 10.57 -7.79 23.83
CA MET A 298 11.09 -7.16 25.03
C MET A 298 10.49 -7.76 26.31
N THR A 299 11.34 -8.00 27.31
CA THR A 299 10.93 -8.34 28.67
C THR A 299 10.24 -7.16 29.37
N GLN A 300 9.50 -7.42 30.45
CA GLN A 300 8.87 -6.35 31.23
C GLN A 300 9.89 -5.34 31.76
N ILE A 301 11.06 -5.80 32.21
CA ILE A 301 12.15 -4.94 32.69
C ILE A 301 12.65 -3.99 31.58
N GLU A 302 12.79 -4.50 30.35
CA GLU A 302 13.18 -3.67 29.20
C GLU A 302 12.09 -2.64 28.85
N LYS A 303 10.82 -3.03 28.91
CA LYS A 303 9.67 -2.13 28.67
C LYS A 303 9.58 -1.04 29.73
N ASP A 304 9.80 -1.37 30.99
CA ASP A 304 9.83 -0.42 32.10
C ASP A 304 11.02 0.54 31.95
N SER A 305 12.20 0.03 31.58
CA SER A 305 13.38 0.85 31.30
C SER A 305 13.16 1.81 30.14
N PHE A 306 12.54 1.36 29.05
CA PHE A 306 12.17 2.21 27.92
C PHE A 306 11.20 3.32 28.35
N THR A 307 10.14 2.96 29.08
CA THR A 307 9.12 3.91 29.55
C THR A 307 9.73 4.93 30.50
N PHE A 308 10.61 4.51 31.40
CA PHE A 308 11.34 5.40 32.30
C PHE A 308 12.19 6.41 31.52
N LYS A 309 12.91 5.97 30.48
CA LYS A 309 13.68 6.87 29.60
C LYS A 309 12.78 7.85 28.86
N LEU A 310 11.64 7.39 28.35
CA LEU A 310 10.67 8.22 27.64
C LEU A 310 10.20 9.39 28.52
N ILE A 311 9.80 9.12 29.76
CA ILE A 311 9.27 10.13 30.69
C ILE A 311 10.35 10.98 31.36
N SER A 312 11.58 10.44 31.50
CA SER A 312 12.70 11.15 32.12
C SER A 312 13.49 12.01 31.14
N TYR A 313 12.87 12.42 30.01
CA TYR A 313 13.52 13.14 28.91
C TYR A 313 14.34 14.37 29.33
N LYS A 314 13.93 15.06 30.41
CA LYS A 314 14.63 16.24 30.96
C LYS A 314 16.07 15.95 31.41
N ASN A 315 16.39 14.68 31.68
CA ASN A 315 17.70 14.25 32.15
C ASN A 315 18.63 13.83 31.00
N TYR A 316 18.20 13.97 29.74
CA TYR A 316 18.94 13.50 28.57
C TYR A 316 19.23 14.65 27.62
N ASP A 317 20.37 14.56 26.94
CA ASP A 317 20.59 15.34 25.73
C ASP A 317 19.46 15.03 24.72
N PRO A 318 18.79 16.04 24.12
CA PRO A 318 17.66 15.80 23.24
C PRO A 318 17.95 14.95 22.00
N TYR A 319 19.18 15.01 21.46
CA TYR A 319 19.57 14.18 20.32
C TYR A 319 19.79 12.74 20.74
N LYS A 320 20.42 12.54 21.90
CA LYS A 320 20.59 11.21 22.51
C LYS A 320 19.25 10.59 22.86
N TRP A 321 18.35 11.33 23.49
CA TRP A 321 16.99 10.89 23.81
C TRP A 321 16.27 10.43 22.54
N TYR A 322 16.24 11.29 21.51
CA TYR A 322 15.63 10.96 20.21
C TYR A 322 16.17 9.65 19.63
N LYS A 323 17.50 9.52 19.55
CA LYS A 323 18.16 8.33 18.99
C LYS A 323 17.85 7.07 19.80
N GLU A 324 17.84 7.16 21.13
CA GLU A 324 17.55 6.02 22.00
C GLU A 324 16.08 5.60 21.96
N ILE A 325 15.14 6.55 21.91
CA ILE A 325 13.71 6.25 21.84
C ILE A 325 13.35 5.61 20.50
N ILE A 326 13.85 6.15 19.38
CA ILE A 326 13.58 5.58 18.06
C ILE A 326 14.10 4.14 17.93
N ASN A 327 15.29 3.86 18.46
CA ASN A 327 15.91 2.53 18.34
C ASN A 327 15.66 1.63 19.56
N GLY A 328 14.82 2.08 20.51
CA GLY A 328 14.68 1.42 21.81
C GLY A 328 13.72 0.24 21.83
N ILE A 329 12.85 0.11 20.82
CA ILE A 329 11.90 -0.99 20.71
C ILE A 329 12.55 -2.13 19.91
N LYS A 330 12.69 -3.30 20.54
CA LYS A 330 13.27 -4.51 19.94
C LYS A 330 12.14 -5.44 19.48
N VAL A 331 12.23 -5.97 18.27
CA VAL A 331 11.25 -6.94 17.71
C VAL A 331 11.90 -8.29 17.52
#